data_AF-D6WSN8-F1
#
_entry.id   AF-D6WSN8-F1
#
_cell.length_a   1.000
_cell.length_b   1.000
_cell.length_c   1.000
_cell.angle_alpha   90.00
_cell.angle_beta   90.00
_cell.angle_gamma   90.00
#
_symmetry.space_group_name_H-M   'P 1'
#
loop_
_entity.id
_entity.type
_entity.pdbx_description
1 polymer ?
#
loop_
_entity_poly.entity_id
_entity_poly.type
_entity_poly.pdbx_seq_one_letter_code
_entity_poly.pdbx_strand_id
1 'polypeptide(L)'
;MSLQPSNSLCEKSEENSALLEKILGDPMTKYWLSNNHNPYALNIVHENSDEYNYVQQLFERTAGNLMISKLERVENPYLVGCYLLKKKQMWDKCGHLVEKTLFHGTRNAFVDSICKFNFDWRRSGTSKGTVFGKGVYFTSDVSYAHEYTFGDNVMFLAKVLVGDRVKGKASYEVLPEPFDTATNDKETIFVKFEDNEFYPQYVIQYR
;
A
#
# COMPACT_ATOMS: atom_id res chain seq x y z
N MET A 1 28.48 -45.35 -22.60
CA MET A 1 27.91 -44.75 -21.37
C MET A 1 26.81 -43.80 -21.81
N SER A 2 25.55 -44.25 -21.74
CA SER A 2 24.38 -43.44 -22.02
C SER A 2 24.11 -42.55 -20.81
N LEU A 3 24.26 -41.23 -20.98
CA LEU A 3 23.80 -40.25 -20.00
C LEU A 3 22.27 -40.36 -19.91
N GLN A 4 21.75 -40.79 -18.77
CA GLN A 4 20.33 -40.71 -18.48
C GLN A 4 19.94 -39.23 -18.33
N PRO A 5 18.75 -38.82 -18.79
CA PRO A 5 18.29 -37.44 -18.61
C PRO A 5 18.11 -37.17 -17.11
N SER A 6 18.66 -36.05 -16.67
CA SER A 6 18.49 -35.53 -15.32
C SER A 6 16.99 -35.40 -15.01
N ASN A 7 16.51 -36.11 -13.99
CA ASN A 7 15.22 -35.84 -13.37
C ASN A 7 15.24 -34.40 -12.84
N SER A 8 14.63 -33.48 -13.59
CA SER A 8 14.28 -32.15 -13.11
C SER A 8 13.34 -32.33 -11.93
N LEU A 9 13.83 -32.12 -10.71
CA LEU A 9 13.04 -32.13 -9.46
C LEU A 9 12.02 -30.98 -9.37
N CYS A 10 11.79 -30.24 -10.47
CA CYS A 10 10.87 -29.12 -10.54
C CYS A 10 9.67 -29.49 -11.41
N GLU A 11 8.51 -29.65 -10.78
CA GLU A 11 7.23 -29.64 -11.45
C GLU A 11 6.85 -28.19 -11.80
N LYS A 12 6.32 -27.97 -13.01
CA LYS A 12 5.79 -26.65 -13.38
C LYS A 12 4.50 -26.42 -12.59
N SER A 13 4.35 -25.23 -12.02
CA SER A 13 3.07 -24.81 -11.46
C SER A 13 2.02 -24.69 -12.55
N GLU A 14 0.79 -25.13 -12.27
CA GLU A 14 -0.36 -24.89 -13.12
C GLU A 14 -0.96 -23.50 -12.84
N GLU A 15 -1.38 -22.81 -13.89
CA GLU A 15 -2.04 -21.52 -13.76
C GLU A 15 -3.47 -21.69 -13.22
N ASN A 16 -3.84 -20.91 -12.21
CA ASN A 16 -5.22 -20.81 -11.75
C ASN A 16 -5.89 -19.60 -12.41
N SER A 17 -6.44 -19.79 -13.60
CA SER A 17 -7.10 -18.74 -14.39
C SER A 17 -8.29 -18.08 -13.66
N ALA A 18 -9.00 -18.85 -12.82
CA ALA A 18 -10.16 -18.35 -12.06
C ALA A 18 -9.78 -17.41 -10.91
N LEU A 19 -8.52 -17.40 -10.46
CA LEU A 19 -8.08 -16.53 -9.36
C LEU A 19 -8.17 -15.05 -9.74
N LEU A 20 -7.73 -14.71 -10.95
CA LEU A 20 -7.74 -13.33 -11.43
C LEU A 20 -9.18 -12.81 -11.56
N GLU A 21 -10.09 -13.63 -12.10
CA GLU A 21 -11.52 -13.28 -12.21
C GLU A 21 -12.13 -12.99 -10.84
N LYS A 22 -11.81 -13.81 -9.81
CA LYS A 22 -12.27 -13.58 -8.44
C LYS A 22 -11.74 -12.28 -7.84
N ILE A 23 -10.47 -11.96 -8.08
CA ILE A 23 -9.86 -10.71 -7.62
C ILE A 23 -10.53 -9.51 -8.29
N LEU A 24 -10.73 -9.57 -9.61
CA LEU A 24 -11.36 -8.49 -10.39
C LEU A 24 -12.86 -8.32 -10.08
N GLY A 25 -13.50 -9.33 -9.50
CA GLY A 25 -14.88 -9.26 -9.00
C GLY A 25 -15.02 -8.66 -7.59
N ASP A 26 -13.93 -8.35 -6.87
CA ASP A 26 -13.99 -7.77 -5.54
C ASP A 26 -14.49 -6.30 -5.58
N PRO A 27 -15.26 -5.82 -4.58
CA PRO A 27 -15.67 -4.42 -4.53
C PRO A 27 -14.51 -3.40 -4.59
N MET A 28 -13.30 -3.78 -4.21
CA MET A 28 -12.09 -2.94 -4.32
C MET A 28 -11.72 -2.62 -5.77
N THR A 29 -12.05 -3.48 -6.73
CA THR A 29 -11.74 -3.31 -8.17
C THR A 29 -12.93 -2.77 -8.96
N LYS A 30 -14.03 -2.38 -8.31
CA LYS A 30 -15.30 -1.98 -8.98
C LYS A 30 -15.19 -0.84 -10.00
N TYR A 31 -14.17 -0.01 -9.90
CA TYR A 31 -13.94 1.12 -10.83
C TYR A 31 -12.91 0.81 -11.92
N TRP A 32 -12.38 -0.41 -11.98
CA TRP A 32 -11.34 -0.78 -12.95
C TRP A 32 -11.97 -1.02 -14.31
N LEU A 33 -11.65 -0.18 -15.28
CA LEU A 33 -12.23 -0.19 -16.62
C LEU A 33 -11.37 -0.98 -17.62
N SER A 34 -10.10 -1.22 -17.29
CA SER A 34 -9.16 -1.98 -18.12
C SER A 34 -9.23 -3.46 -17.79
N ASN A 35 -9.05 -4.31 -18.80
CA ASN A 35 -8.80 -5.75 -18.62
C ASN A 35 -7.30 -6.09 -18.70
N ASN A 36 -6.43 -5.10 -18.97
CA ASN A 36 -5.00 -5.29 -19.08
C ASN A 36 -4.26 -4.53 -17.98
N HIS A 37 -3.65 -5.28 -17.07
CA HIS A 37 -2.94 -4.76 -15.90
C HIS A 37 -1.53 -5.37 -15.81
N ASN A 38 -0.74 -5.34 -16.87
CA ASN A 38 0.53 -6.09 -16.90
C ASN A 38 1.75 -5.20 -16.61
N PRO A 39 2.29 -5.16 -15.37
CA PRO A 39 1.77 -5.73 -14.11
C PRO A 39 0.85 -4.78 -13.31
N TYR A 40 0.69 -3.53 -13.77
CA TYR A 40 -0.27 -2.59 -13.23
C TYR A 40 -0.72 -1.61 -14.33
N ALA A 41 -1.79 -0.87 -14.06
CA ALA A 41 -2.17 0.33 -14.83
C ALA A 41 -2.35 1.52 -13.88
N LEU A 42 -2.12 2.73 -14.39
CA LEU A 42 -2.53 3.99 -13.74
C LEU A 42 -3.63 4.61 -14.58
N ASN A 43 -4.81 4.74 -13.98
CA ASN A 43 -5.97 5.34 -14.64
C ASN A 43 -6.33 6.67 -13.96
N ILE A 44 -6.49 7.71 -14.78
CA ILE A 44 -6.87 9.04 -14.28
C ILE A 44 -8.26 8.95 -13.65
N VAL A 45 -8.40 9.47 -12.43
CA VAL A 45 -9.68 9.65 -11.76
C VAL A 45 -10.20 11.05 -12.10
N HIS A 46 -11.37 11.12 -12.75
CA HIS A 46 -11.94 12.38 -13.20
C HIS A 46 -12.39 13.26 -12.03
N GLU A 47 -12.07 14.56 -12.08
CA GLU A 47 -12.35 15.54 -11.02
C GLU A 47 -13.82 15.62 -10.60
N ASN A 48 -14.74 15.38 -11.54
CA ASN A 48 -16.19 15.43 -11.28
C ASN A 48 -16.78 14.12 -10.73
N SER A 49 -15.96 13.11 -10.43
CA SER A 49 -16.40 11.80 -9.95
C SER A 49 -16.53 11.76 -8.43
N ASP A 50 -17.42 10.89 -7.93
CA ASP A 50 -17.53 10.62 -6.49
C ASP A 50 -16.23 10.07 -5.89
N GLU A 51 -15.47 9.31 -6.70
CA GLU A 51 -14.16 8.77 -6.32
C GLU A 51 -13.14 9.89 -6.09
N TYR A 52 -13.07 10.87 -6.99
CA TYR A 52 -12.20 12.04 -6.82
C TYR A 52 -12.62 12.86 -5.60
N ASN A 53 -13.91 13.18 -5.48
CA ASN A 53 -14.46 13.96 -4.37
C ASN A 53 -14.15 13.30 -3.01
N TYR A 54 -14.22 11.97 -2.93
CA TYR A 54 -13.84 11.23 -1.73
C TYR A 54 -12.37 11.42 -1.37
N VAL A 55 -11.46 11.25 -2.35
CA VAL A 55 -10.01 11.43 -2.11
C VAL A 55 -9.66 12.87 -1.78
N GLN A 56 -10.26 13.83 -2.48
CA GLN A 56 -10.09 15.25 -2.23
C GLN A 56 -10.49 15.64 -0.80
N GLN A 57 -11.65 15.18 -0.32
CA GLN A 57 -12.10 15.43 1.05
C GLN A 57 -11.18 14.83 2.11
N LEU A 58 -10.52 13.70 1.84
CA LEU A 58 -9.53 13.14 2.75
C LEU A 58 -8.26 14.00 2.77
N PHE A 59 -7.81 14.44 1.59
CA PHE A 59 -6.61 15.23 1.41
C PHE A 59 -6.73 16.61 2.10
N GLU A 60 -7.80 17.34 1.80
CA GLU A 60 -8.00 18.73 2.25
C GLU A 60 -8.09 18.89 3.78
N ARG A 61 -8.42 17.82 4.52
CA ARG A 61 -8.52 17.85 5.99
C ARG A 61 -7.24 18.33 6.68
N THR A 62 -6.09 18.02 6.10
CA THR A 62 -4.76 18.28 6.70
C THR A 62 -3.74 18.82 5.69
N ALA A 63 -4.19 19.14 4.46
CA ALA A 63 -3.33 19.62 3.38
C ALA A 63 -2.95 21.10 3.49
N GLY A 64 -3.61 21.88 4.35
CA GLY A 64 -3.42 23.33 4.40
C GLY A 64 -3.81 23.98 3.08
N ASN A 65 -2.84 24.59 2.38
CA ASN A 65 -3.05 25.27 1.11
C ASN A 65 -2.74 24.41 -0.13
N LEU A 66 -2.33 23.15 0.07
CA LEU A 66 -1.97 22.26 -1.04
C LEU A 66 -3.22 21.85 -1.82
N MET A 67 -3.10 21.71 -3.14
CA MET A 67 -4.20 21.34 -4.03
C MET A 67 -3.81 20.17 -4.94
N ILE A 68 -4.70 19.17 -5.03
CA ILE A 68 -4.54 18.05 -5.97
C ILE A 68 -4.50 18.59 -7.40
N SER A 69 -3.49 18.20 -8.16
CA SER A 69 -3.32 18.53 -9.58
C SER A 69 -3.55 17.32 -10.49
N LYS A 70 -3.35 16.10 -9.97
CA LYS A 70 -3.63 14.85 -10.68
C LYS A 70 -3.91 13.74 -9.69
N LEU A 71 -4.97 12.99 -9.95
CA LEU A 71 -5.31 11.78 -9.21
C LEU A 71 -5.32 10.59 -10.17
N GLU A 72 -4.53 9.58 -9.86
CA GLU A 72 -4.49 8.33 -10.61
C GLU A 72 -4.80 7.16 -9.69
N ARG A 73 -5.71 6.28 -10.09
CA ARG A 73 -5.97 5.00 -9.44
C ARG A 73 -4.91 4.01 -9.88
N VAL A 74 -4.32 3.33 -8.91
CA VAL A 74 -3.42 2.20 -9.12
C VAL A 74 -4.30 0.96 -9.33
N GLU A 75 -4.10 0.27 -10.44
CA GLU A 75 -4.80 -0.97 -10.78
C GLU A 75 -3.78 -2.10 -10.94
N ASN A 76 -3.51 -2.81 -9.84
CA ASN A 76 -2.61 -3.97 -9.81
C ASN A 76 -3.34 -5.16 -9.16
N PRO A 77 -3.88 -6.12 -9.95
CA PRO A 77 -4.67 -7.22 -9.41
C PRO A 77 -3.85 -8.14 -8.50
N TYR A 78 -2.54 -8.28 -8.75
CA TYR A 78 -1.68 -9.11 -7.91
C TYR A 78 -1.56 -8.54 -6.50
N LEU A 79 -1.36 -7.22 -6.38
CA LEU A 79 -1.29 -6.56 -5.08
C LEU A 79 -2.64 -6.59 -4.35
N VAL A 80 -3.75 -6.41 -5.07
CA VAL A 80 -5.10 -6.55 -4.49
C VAL A 80 -5.31 -7.96 -3.96
N GLY A 81 -4.97 -9.00 -4.74
CA GLY A 81 -5.10 -10.40 -4.31
C GLY A 81 -4.31 -10.70 -3.03
N CYS A 82 -3.04 -10.28 -2.97
CA CYS A 82 -2.21 -10.43 -1.77
C CYS A 82 -2.79 -9.68 -0.56
N TYR A 83 -3.27 -8.44 -0.77
CA TYR A 83 -3.88 -7.62 0.27
C TYR A 83 -5.17 -8.24 0.83
N LEU A 84 -6.08 -8.69 -0.04
CA LEU A 84 -7.34 -9.31 0.37
C LEU A 84 -7.11 -10.63 1.15
N LEU A 85 -6.15 -11.44 0.71
CA LEU A 85 -5.79 -12.65 1.42
C LEU A 85 -5.17 -12.35 2.80
N LYS A 86 -4.26 -11.38 2.88
CA LYS A 86 -3.68 -10.92 4.15
C LYS A 86 -4.76 -10.36 5.09
N LYS A 87 -5.71 -9.58 4.56
CA LYS A 87 -6.87 -9.08 5.32
C LYS A 87 -7.67 -10.20 5.95
N LYS A 88 -7.99 -11.25 5.19
CA LYS A 88 -8.71 -12.43 5.71
C LYS A 88 -7.88 -13.16 6.77
N GLN A 89 -6.59 -13.38 6.52
CA GLN A 89 -5.67 -14.02 7.45
C GLN A 89 -5.62 -13.29 8.80
N MET A 90 -5.45 -11.95 8.79
CA MET A 90 -5.40 -11.15 10.01
C MET A 90 -6.73 -11.16 10.76
N TRP A 91 -7.86 -11.06 10.05
CA TRP A 91 -9.19 -11.15 10.65
C TRP A 91 -9.39 -12.48 11.39
N ASP A 92 -9.01 -13.59 10.77
CA ASP A 92 -9.14 -14.93 11.37
C ASP A 92 -8.21 -15.14 12.58
N LYS A 93 -7.03 -14.50 12.58
CA LYS A 93 -6.06 -14.59 13.68
C LYS A 93 -6.54 -13.80 14.91
N CYS A 94 -6.96 -12.55 14.72
CA CYS A 94 -7.16 -11.62 15.83
C CYS A 94 -8.65 -11.42 16.19
N GLY A 95 -9.58 -11.67 15.27
CA GLY A 95 -11.02 -11.39 15.46
C GLY A 95 -11.40 -9.91 15.37
N HIS A 96 -10.42 -9.01 15.31
CA HIS A 96 -10.59 -7.58 15.05
C HIS A 96 -9.56 -7.09 14.02
N LEU A 97 -10.01 -6.24 13.10
CA LEU A 97 -9.14 -5.59 12.13
C LEU A 97 -9.80 -4.29 11.65
N VAL A 98 -9.03 -3.21 11.62
CA VAL A 98 -9.48 -1.93 11.08
C VAL A 98 -8.74 -1.66 9.78
N GLU A 99 -9.48 -1.40 8.71
CA GLU A 99 -8.91 -0.91 7.46
C GLU A 99 -8.88 0.62 7.47
N LYS A 100 -7.68 1.21 7.48
CA LYS A 100 -7.47 2.66 7.39
C LYS A 100 -7.11 3.07 5.97
N THR A 101 -7.44 4.31 5.63
CA THR A 101 -7.02 4.97 4.38
C THR A 101 -6.04 6.07 4.76
N LEU A 102 -4.76 5.91 4.41
CA LEU A 102 -3.64 6.71 4.94
C LEU A 102 -2.69 7.15 3.82
N PHE A 103 -2.01 8.27 4.04
CA PHE A 103 -1.05 8.87 3.10
C PHE A 103 0.38 8.34 3.30
N HIS A 104 1.14 8.29 2.21
CA HIS A 104 2.57 8.00 2.20
C HIS A 104 3.26 8.91 1.18
N GLY A 105 4.02 9.90 1.66
CA GLY A 105 4.84 10.76 0.80
C GLY A 105 6.06 10.01 0.28
N THR A 106 6.40 10.21 -0.99
CA THR A 106 7.55 9.56 -1.62
C THR A 106 8.15 10.43 -2.71
N ARG A 107 9.26 9.97 -3.29
CA ARG A 107 9.88 10.59 -4.46
C ARG A 107 9.27 10.01 -5.72
N ASN A 108 9.19 10.81 -6.78
CA ASN A 108 8.63 10.40 -8.06
C ASN A 108 9.38 9.18 -8.65
N ALA A 109 10.69 9.08 -8.37
CA ALA A 109 11.53 7.96 -8.78
C ALA A 109 11.08 6.58 -8.22
N PHE A 110 10.25 6.54 -7.18
CA PHE A 110 9.76 5.28 -6.59
C PHE A 110 8.34 4.92 -6.99
N VAL A 111 7.59 5.81 -7.67
CA VAL A 111 6.18 5.59 -8.00
C VAL A 111 5.97 4.31 -8.80
N ASP A 112 6.73 4.11 -9.88
CA ASP A 112 6.64 2.89 -10.71
C ASP A 112 6.89 1.63 -9.88
N SER A 113 7.95 1.62 -9.07
CA SER A 113 8.29 0.46 -8.25
C SER A 113 7.23 0.15 -7.18
N ILE A 114 6.61 1.18 -6.59
CA ILE A 114 5.55 1.00 -5.57
C ILE A 114 4.28 0.48 -6.24
N CYS A 115 3.88 1.02 -7.40
CA CYS A 115 2.72 0.54 -8.14
C CYS A 115 2.89 -0.92 -8.61
N LYS A 116 4.13 -1.30 -8.96
CA LYS A 116 4.45 -2.63 -9.48
C LYS A 116 4.67 -3.69 -8.41
N PHE A 117 5.35 -3.33 -7.32
CA PHE A 117 5.89 -4.28 -6.33
C PHE A 117 5.46 -3.98 -4.89
N ASN A 118 4.57 -3.00 -4.67
CA ASN A 118 4.18 -2.50 -3.36
C ASN A 118 5.31 -1.71 -2.65
N PHE A 119 5.03 -1.18 -1.46
CA PHE A 119 6.03 -0.52 -0.61
C PHE A 119 7.03 -1.53 -0.06
N ASP A 120 8.33 -1.24 -0.18
CA ASP A 120 9.39 -2.07 0.38
C ASP A 120 9.83 -1.51 1.74
N TRP A 121 9.40 -2.17 2.82
CA TRP A 121 9.78 -1.78 4.18
C TRP A 121 11.30 -1.83 4.41
N ARG A 122 12.03 -2.69 3.68
CA ARG A 122 13.50 -2.81 3.79
C ARG A 122 14.23 -1.59 3.24
N ARG A 123 13.55 -0.81 2.38
CA ARG A 123 14.07 0.44 1.81
C ARG A 123 13.63 1.66 2.62
N SER A 124 12.66 1.49 3.52
CA SER A 124 12.11 2.55 4.37
C SER A 124 13.09 2.89 5.50
N GLY A 125 13.22 4.18 5.83
CA GLY A 125 14.09 4.66 6.92
C GLY A 125 15.49 5.13 6.52
N THR A 126 15.82 5.13 5.23
CA THR A 126 17.16 5.51 4.73
C THR A 126 17.43 7.02 4.71
N SER A 127 16.40 7.88 4.82
CA SER A 127 16.54 9.32 4.56
C SER A 127 16.20 10.26 5.74
N LYS A 128 15.30 9.89 6.67
CA LYS A 128 14.91 10.75 7.82
C LYS A 128 14.88 10.04 9.18
N GLY A 129 15.54 8.88 9.30
CA GLY A 129 15.55 8.08 10.52
C GLY A 129 14.21 7.40 10.82
N THR A 130 14.22 6.43 11.72
CA THR A 130 13.08 5.57 12.03
C THR A 130 12.66 5.76 13.49
N VAL A 131 11.82 6.76 13.79
CA VAL A 131 11.44 7.08 15.18
C VAL A 131 10.53 6.01 15.80
N PHE A 132 9.63 5.44 15.00
CA PHE A 132 8.59 4.51 15.45
C PHE A 132 8.84 3.05 15.01
N GLY A 133 9.99 2.78 14.40
CA GLY A 133 10.43 1.46 13.94
C GLY A 133 10.85 1.44 12.46
N LYS A 134 11.55 0.38 12.05
CA LYS A 134 12.10 0.18 10.70
C LYS A 134 11.09 -0.50 9.78
N GLY A 135 9.99 0.20 9.48
CA GLY A 135 8.92 -0.28 8.63
C GLY A 135 8.43 0.78 7.63
N VAL A 136 7.33 0.51 6.93
CA VAL A 136 6.67 1.49 6.05
C VAL A 136 5.81 2.42 6.88
N TYR A 137 6.00 3.73 6.72
CA TYR A 137 5.26 4.75 7.44
C TYR A 137 4.05 5.21 6.65
N PHE A 138 2.90 5.22 7.29
CA PHE A 138 1.67 5.80 6.79
C PHE A 138 1.15 6.83 7.79
N THR A 139 0.42 7.83 7.31
CA THR A 139 -0.12 8.88 8.18
C THR A 139 -1.50 9.33 7.75
N SER A 140 -2.30 9.79 8.71
CA SER A 140 -3.56 10.48 8.42
C SER A 140 -3.38 11.97 8.12
N ASP A 141 -2.14 12.47 8.15
CA ASP A 141 -1.80 13.89 8.02
C ASP A 141 -1.02 14.15 6.71
N VAL A 142 -1.65 14.86 5.78
CA VAL A 142 -1.06 15.24 4.48
C VAL A 142 0.16 16.13 4.66
N SER A 143 0.14 17.06 5.61
CA SER A 143 1.28 17.93 5.89
C SER A 143 2.48 17.11 6.37
N TYR A 144 2.25 16.11 7.21
CA TYR A 144 3.31 15.17 7.60
C TYR A 144 3.82 14.36 6.41
N ALA A 145 2.94 13.82 5.56
CA ALA A 145 3.34 13.08 4.37
C ALA A 145 4.15 13.96 3.39
N HIS A 146 3.78 15.23 3.23
CA HIS A 146 4.44 16.17 2.33
C HIS A 146 5.94 16.31 2.61
N GLU A 147 6.33 16.32 3.89
CA GLU A 147 7.74 16.39 4.32
C GLU A 147 8.62 15.23 3.79
N TYR A 148 8.00 14.13 3.37
CA TYR A 148 8.68 12.94 2.83
C TYR A 148 8.63 12.86 1.29
N THR A 149 8.07 13.87 0.63
CA THR A 149 8.07 13.96 -0.84
C THR A 149 9.37 14.53 -1.39
N PHE A 150 10.19 15.19 -0.54
CA PHE A 150 11.44 15.85 -0.93
C PHE A 150 11.27 16.86 -2.09
N GLY A 151 10.10 17.51 -2.17
CA GLY A 151 9.78 18.50 -3.19
C GLY A 151 9.16 17.94 -4.47
N ASP A 152 9.06 16.61 -4.62
CA ASP A 152 8.43 15.98 -5.78
C ASP A 152 6.89 16.10 -5.76
N ASN A 153 6.31 16.50 -4.62
CA ASN A 153 4.86 16.69 -4.41
C ASN A 153 4.00 15.51 -4.92
N VAL A 154 4.49 14.30 -4.64
CA VAL A 154 3.78 13.06 -4.96
C VAL A 154 3.63 12.22 -3.70
N MET A 155 2.41 11.75 -3.45
CA MET A 155 2.12 10.83 -2.36
C MET A 155 1.14 9.76 -2.78
N PHE A 156 1.21 8.62 -2.10
CA PHE A 156 0.21 7.58 -2.21
C PHE A 156 -0.89 7.78 -1.18
N LEU A 157 -2.12 7.45 -1.56
CA LEU A 157 -3.19 7.13 -0.62
C LEU A 157 -3.39 5.61 -0.63
N ALA A 158 -3.14 4.98 0.50
CA ALA A 158 -3.11 3.53 0.64
C ALA A 158 -4.19 3.02 1.58
N LYS A 159 -4.69 1.81 1.31
CA LYS A 159 -5.42 1.01 2.29
C LYS A 159 -4.41 0.32 3.20
N VAL A 160 -4.61 0.37 4.51
CA VAL A 160 -3.69 -0.15 5.52
C VAL A 160 -4.47 -0.95 6.57
N LEU A 161 -4.09 -2.19 6.76
CA LEU A 161 -4.65 -3.09 7.76
C LEU A 161 -4.01 -2.81 9.12
N VAL A 162 -4.83 -2.54 10.12
CA VAL A 162 -4.39 -2.22 11.48
C VAL A 162 -5.17 -3.07 12.47
N GLY A 163 -4.49 -4.00 13.13
CA GLY A 163 -5.02 -4.79 14.23
C GLY A 163 -4.55 -4.23 15.57
N ASP A 164 -3.73 -5.01 16.26
CA ASP A 164 -3.14 -4.65 17.54
C ASP A 164 -1.98 -3.67 17.39
N ARG A 165 -2.06 -2.61 18.20
CA ARG A 165 -1.16 -1.45 18.10
C ARG A 165 -0.27 -1.33 19.33
N VAL A 166 0.96 -0.90 19.11
CA VAL A 166 1.92 -0.57 20.17
C VAL A 166 2.53 0.80 19.95
N LYS A 167 2.93 1.48 21.04
CA LYS A 167 3.75 2.69 20.93
C LYS A 167 5.06 2.37 20.23
N GLY A 168 5.33 3.05 19.12
CA GLY A 168 6.50 2.82 18.30
C GLY A 168 7.81 3.15 19.00
N LYS A 169 8.87 2.44 18.63
CA LYS A 169 10.24 2.63 19.12
C LYS A 169 11.22 2.45 17.97
N ALA A 170 12.28 3.25 17.95
CA ALA A 170 13.25 3.24 16.86
C ALA A 170 13.96 1.89 16.66
N SER A 171 14.06 1.09 17.72
CA SER A 171 14.69 -0.23 17.70
C SER A 171 13.81 -1.33 17.12
N TYR A 172 12.52 -1.10 16.85
CA TYR A 172 11.66 -2.12 16.29
C TYR A 172 12.02 -2.42 14.83
N GLU A 173 12.44 -3.65 14.57
CA GLU A 173 12.59 -4.22 13.23
C GLU A 173 11.46 -5.21 12.94
N VAL A 174 10.98 -5.86 13.99
CA VAL A 174 9.78 -6.70 14.06
C VAL A 174 9.06 -6.33 15.36
N LEU A 175 7.74 -6.39 15.35
CA LEU A 175 6.95 -6.13 16.56
C LEU A 175 6.80 -7.40 17.41
N PRO A 176 6.78 -7.28 18.74
CA PRO A 176 6.43 -8.40 19.60
C PRO A 176 4.94 -8.74 19.41
N GLU A 177 4.60 -10.03 19.44
CA GLU A 177 3.20 -10.47 19.47
C GLU A 177 2.48 -9.85 20.69
N PRO A 178 1.20 -9.44 20.55
CA PRO A 178 0.32 -9.66 19.40
C PRO A 178 0.34 -8.52 18.35
N PHE A 179 1.25 -7.54 18.48
CA PHE A 179 1.16 -6.28 17.73
C PHE A 179 1.56 -6.41 16.26
N ASP A 180 0.77 -5.81 15.37
CA ASP A 180 1.07 -5.69 13.94
C ASP A 180 1.41 -4.26 13.49
N THR A 181 1.05 -3.26 14.30
CA THR A 181 1.25 -1.85 13.95
C THR A 181 1.92 -1.07 15.08
N ALA A 182 2.99 -0.35 14.76
CA ALA A 182 3.53 0.66 15.66
C ALA A 182 2.92 2.03 15.37
N THR A 183 2.65 2.82 16.41
CA THR A 183 2.01 4.13 16.28
C THR A 183 2.61 5.18 17.21
N ASN A 184 2.33 6.46 16.95
CA ASN A 184 2.63 7.56 17.86
C ASN A 184 1.49 7.75 18.89
N ASP A 185 1.71 8.58 19.91
CA ASP A 185 0.71 8.78 20.98
C ASP A 185 -0.62 9.37 20.50
N LYS A 186 -0.63 10.07 19.36
CA LYS A 186 -1.83 10.67 18.76
C LYS A 186 -2.54 9.76 17.76
N GLU A 187 -1.99 8.58 17.47
CA GLU A 187 -2.47 7.67 16.43
C GLU A 187 -2.64 8.32 15.04
N THR A 188 -1.71 9.19 14.67
CA THR A 188 -1.65 9.83 13.34
C THR A 188 -0.58 9.23 12.44
N ILE A 189 0.32 8.41 13.00
CA ILE A 189 1.37 7.69 12.27
C ILE A 189 1.20 6.19 12.52
N PHE A 190 1.29 5.39 11.47
CA PHE A 190 1.14 3.95 11.50
C PHE A 190 2.31 3.33 10.75
N VAL A 191 3.10 2.51 11.44
CA VAL A 191 4.26 1.81 10.86
C VAL A 191 3.93 0.33 10.74
N LYS A 192 4.08 -0.19 9.52
CA LYS A 192 3.83 -1.59 9.16
C LYS A 192 5.13 -2.31 8.85
N PHE A 193 5.21 -3.57 9.24
CA PHE A 193 6.45 -4.37 9.24
C PHE A 193 6.33 -5.63 8.38
N GLU A 194 5.14 -5.96 7.88
CA GLU A 194 4.95 -7.07 6.95
C GLU A 194 4.42 -6.62 5.59
N ASP A 195 4.74 -7.41 4.58
CA ASP A 195 4.24 -7.22 3.23
C ASP A 195 2.73 -7.47 3.16
N ASN A 196 2.06 -6.78 2.24
CA ASN A 196 0.65 -6.96 1.90
C ASN A 196 -0.35 -6.57 3.00
N GLU A 197 0.11 -6.03 4.13
CA GLU A 197 -0.75 -5.35 5.10
C GLU A 197 -1.26 -3.99 4.61
N PHE A 198 -0.91 -3.64 3.38
CA PHE A 198 -1.25 -2.38 2.75
C PHE A 198 -1.33 -2.52 1.22
N TYR A 199 -2.10 -1.63 0.60
CA TYR A 199 -2.29 -1.52 -0.84
C TYR A 199 -2.23 -0.05 -1.28
N PRO A 200 -1.29 0.35 -2.16
CA PRO A 200 -1.28 1.69 -2.75
C PRO A 200 -2.48 1.83 -3.69
N GLN A 201 -3.50 2.58 -3.29
CA GLN A 201 -4.74 2.68 -4.04
C GLN A 201 -4.73 3.83 -5.05
N TYR A 202 -4.13 4.95 -4.67
CA TYR A 202 -4.03 6.13 -5.53
C TYR A 202 -2.65 6.76 -5.48
N VAL A 203 -2.23 7.34 -6.61
CA VAL A 203 -1.14 8.31 -6.71
C VAL A 203 -1.74 9.70 -6.79
N ILE A 204 -1.32 10.57 -5.88
CA ILE A 204 -1.76 11.97 -5.80
C ILE A 204 -0.56 12.85 -6.13
N GLN A 205 -0.67 13.64 -7.20
CA GLN A 205 0.22 14.76 -7.48
C GLN A 205 -0.48 16.05 -7.11
N TYR A 206 0.26 16.99 -6.53
CA TYR A 206 -0.30 18.23 -5.99
C TYR A 206 0.69 19.39 -6.09
N ARG A 207 0.20 20.58 -5.76
CA ARG A 207 0.95 21.84 -5.76
C ARG A 207 0.64 22.69 -4.53
#